data_AF-A0A147BG40-F1
#
_entry.id   AF-A0A147BG40-F1
#
_cell.length_a   1.000
_cell.length_b   1.000
_cell.length_c   1.000
_cell.angle_alpha   90.00
_cell.angle_beta   90.00
_cell.angle_gamma   90.00
#
_symmetry.space_group_name_H-M   'P 1'
#
loop_
_entity.id
_entity.type
_entity.pdbx_description
1 polymer ?
#
loop_
_entity_poly.entity_id
_entity_poly.type
_entity_poly.pdbx_seq_one_letter_code
_entity_poly.pdbx_strand_id
1 'polypeptide(L)'
;MCGGVAVSLFLASFAVLTHAQTCNLERAQQCRDDLQRQVRQESRSFRGQEITTLCTSVRDNMACLMWHSANCQSRDQQEKSGDVILSGKSFLERSCDLDGGWRVSRCYSNDDVKRCEANFVAGGKASVIGDSCRSYVSFKRCIKDVVSRRCSRDDEQMVSSYLIDRARDLSWQCGGSISEARDVHSIYRSSSSHGGYAPYTQDSYCMVRANEYIQDCSKEHQKRQYNARRYYSDDRVRETCCATLAYRECIKVVLHDQCRDAGSSVIDNILYQQTKELDYECRDFNAYRCAGCMTVVTQVALVACVAVALARFFSFSS
;
A
#
# COMPACT_ATOMS: atom_id res chain seq x y z
N MET A 1 -1.43 -23.74 -62.60
CA MET A 1 -1.98 -24.52 -61.47
C MET A 1 -0.87 -24.62 -60.43
N CYS A 2 -0.92 -24.19 -59.18
CA CYS A 2 -1.89 -23.46 -58.37
C CYS A 2 -1.05 -22.52 -57.47
N GLY A 3 -1.42 -21.25 -57.39
CA GLY A 3 -0.77 -20.28 -56.51
C GLY A 3 -1.40 -20.31 -55.12
N GLY A 4 -0.57 -20.49 -54.09
CA GLY A 4 -0.97 -20.34 -52.69
C GLY A 4 -0.28 -19.11 -52.09
N VAL A 5 -1.05 -18.07 -51.79
CA VAL A 5 -0.58 -16.89 -51.07
C VAL A 5 -0.79 -17.14 -49.58
N ALA A 6 0.29 -17.34 -48.83
CA ALA A 6 0.26 -17.47 -47.38
C ALA A 6 0.21 -16.06 -46.75
N VAL A 7 -0.94 -15.70 -46.20
CA VAL A 7 -1.13 -14.48 -45.41
C VAL A 7 -0.79 -14.80 -43.96
N SER A 8 0.38 -14.36 -43.50
CA SER A 8 0.77 -14.44 -42.09
C SER A 8 0.17 -13.27 -41.30
N LEU A 9 -0.87 -13.55 -40.53
CA LEU A 9 -1.44 -12.63 -39.55
C LEU A 9 -0.57 -12.59 -38.28
N PHE A 10 0.24 -11.55 -38.13
CA PHE A 10 0.88 -11.22 -36.86
C PHE A 10 -0.12 -10.55 -35.92
N LEU A 11 -0.69 -11.32 -34.99
CA LEU A 11 -1.43 -10.78 -33.85
C LEU A 11 -0.44 -10.20 -32.84
N ALA A 12 -0.10 -8.91 -32.98
CA ALA A 12 0.59 -8.15 -31.95
C ALA A 12 -0.33 -7.99 -30.74
N SER A 13 -0.14 -8.85 -29.73
CA SER A 13 -0.79 -8.72 -28.43
C SER A 13 -0.16 -7.52 -27.71
N PHE A 14 -0.77 -6.35 -27.84
CA PHE A 14 -0.44 -5.20 -26.99
C PHE A 14 -0.90 -5.53 -25.56
N ALA A 15 0.00 -6.11 -24.77
CA ALA A 15 -0.16 -6.17 -23.33
C ALA A 15 -0.13 -4.72 -22.82
N VAL A 16 -1.31 -4.15 -22.58
CA VAL A 16 -1.45 -2.86 -21.90
C VAL A 16 -0.91 -3.05 -20.48
N LEU A 17 0.34 -2.69 -20.27
CA LEU A 17 0.96 -2.57 -18.95
C LEU A 17 0.21 -1.49 -18.18
N THR A 18 -0.85 -1.90 -17.48
CA THR A 18 -1.44 -1.09 -16.43
C THR A 18 -0.35 -0.87 -15.39
N HIS A 19 0.26 0.31 -15.41
CA HIS A 19 1.28 0.70 -14.44
C HIS A 19 0.62 0.73 -13.07
N ALA A 20 0.73 -0.38 -12.34
CA ALA A 20 0.42 -0.41 -10.92
C ALA A 20 1.37 0.60 -10.27
N GLN A 21 0.83 1.78 -9.93
CA GLN A 21 1.60 2.81 -9.25
C GLN A 21 2.03 2.25 -7.90
N THR A 22 3.32 2.03 -7.74
CA THR A 22 3.91 1.63 -6.46
C THR A 22 4.21 2.87 -5.63
N CYS A 23 4.23 2.67 -4.33
CA CYS A 23 4.56 3.75 -3.42
C CYS A 23 6.05 4.12 -3.54
N ASN A 24 6.34 5.23 -4.22
CA ASN A 24 7.68 5.75 -4.41
C ASN A 24 7.77 7.19 -3.88
N LEU A 25 8.55 7.40 -2.83
CA LEU A 25 8.72 8.69 -2.17
C LEU A 25 9.43 9.73 -3.06
N GLU A 26 10.38 9.30 -3.89
CA GLU A 26 11.11 10.18 -4.82
C GLU A 26 10.15 10.73 -5.87
N ARG A 27 9.26 9.89 -6.41
CA ARG A 27 8.23 10.31 -7.37
C ARG A 27 7.24 11.29 -6.73
N ALA A 28 6.85 11.06 -5.48
CA ALA A 28 6.00 11.99 -4.73
C ALA A 28 6.66 13.36 -4.59
N GLN A 29 7.95 13.37 -4.26
CA GLN A 29 8.74 14.60 -4.13
C GLN A 29 8.90 15.31 -5.47
N GLN A 30 9.17 14.59 -6.55
CA GLN A 30 9.21 15.14 -7.90
C GLN A 30 7.90 15.84 -8.27
N CYS A 31 6.76 15.18 -8.10
CA CYS A 31 5.45 15.76 -8.42
C CYS A 31 5.17 17.03 -7.58
N ARG A 32 5.61 17.05 -6.31
CA ARG A 32 5.51 18.23 -5.46
C ARG A 32 6.37 19.38 -5.95
N ASP A 33 7.64 19.11 -6.21
CA ASP A 33 8.62 20.14 -6.55
C ASP A 33 8.31 20.72 -7.95
N ASP A 34 7.86 19.88 -8.89
CA ASP A 34 7.38 20.30 -10.21
C ASP A 34 6.12 21.17 -10.12
N LEU A 35 5.13 20.75 -9.32
CA LEU A 35 3.91 21.51 -9.10
C LEU A 35 4.21 22.88 -8.46
N GLN A 36 5.03 22.92 -7.43
CA GLN A 36 5.44 24.17 -6.77
C GLN A 36 6.16 25.11 -7.74
N ARG A 37 7.07 24.57 -8.56
CA ARG A 37 7.81 25.34 -9.56
C ARG A 37 6.86 25.95 -10.60
N GLN A 38 5.91 25.16 -11.11
CA GLN A 38 4.93 25.61 -12.11
C GLN A 38 3.99 26.67 -11.56
N VAL A 39 3.48 26.48 -10.33
CA VAL A 39 2.57 27.44 -9.69
C VAL A 39 3.25 28.78 -9.36
N ARG A 40 4.56 28.75 -9.10
CA ARG A 40 5.37 29.96 -8.86
C ARG A 40 5.74 30.71 -10.13
N GLN A 41 5.70 30.07 -11.29
CA GLN A 41 5.93 30.77 -12.55
C GLN A 41 4.73 31.71 -12.78
N GLU A 42 5.00 33.02 -12.78
CA GLU A 42 3.95 33.99 -13.06
C GLU A 42 3.32 33.70 -14.43
N SER A 43 2.01 33.49 -14.45
CA SER A 43 1.25 33.12 -15.65
C SER A 43 1.24 34.20 -16.74
N ARG A 44 1.76 35.40 -16.44
CA ARG A 44 1.74 36.58 -17.30
C ARG A 44 2.62 36.47 -18.56
N SER A 45 3.53 35.51 -18.61
CA SER A 45 4.48 35.36 -19.73
C SER A 45 4.09 34.31 -20.77
N PHE A 46 3.09 33.46 -20.50
CA PHE A 46 2.75 32.36 -21.42
C PHE A 46 1.74 32.80 -22.48
N ARG A 47 1.99 32.44 -23.75
CA ARG A 47 1.07 32.72 -24.85
C ARG A 47 0.52 31.43 -25.45
N GLY A 48 -0.81 31.35 -25.55
CA GLY A 48 -1.51 30.32 -26.31
C GLY A 48 -1.16 28.89 -25.89
N GLN A 49 -0.56 28.11 -26.79
CA GLN A 49 -0.31 26.67 -26.61
C GLN A 49 0.53 26.33 -25.37
N GLU A 50 1.43 27.22 -24.95
CA GLU A 50 2.25 27.04 -23.75
C GLU A 50 1.41 27.01 -22.46
N ILE A 51 0.28 27.75 -22.43
CA ILE A 51 -0.59 27.73 -21.25
C ILE A 51 -1.31 26.40 -21.16
N THR A 52 -1.77 25.84 -22.28
CA THR A 52 -2.50 24.57 -22.29
C THR A 52 -1.60 23.42 -21.84
N THR A 53 -0.35 23.38 -22.28
CA THR A 53 0.62 22.37 -21.84
C THR A 53 0.98 22.54 -20.36
N LEU A 54 1.15 23.78 -19.90
CA LEU A 54 1.35 24.09 -18.48
C LEU A 54 0.16 23.64 -17.63
N CYS A 55 -1.07 23.97 -18.02
CA CYS A 55 -2.29 23.58 -17.33
C CYS A 55 -2.46 22.06 -17.23
N THR A 56 -2.16 21.35 -18.33
CA THR A 56 -2.17 19.88 -18.34
C THR A 56 -1.14 19.33 -17.36
N SER A 57 0.09 19.86 -17.40
CA SER A 57 1.17 19.41 -16.51
C SER A 57 0.87 19.71 -15.03
N VAL A 58 0.28 20.86 -14.71
CA VAL A 58 -0.16 21.19 -13.35
C VAL A 58 -1.24 20.21 -12.88
N ARG A 59 -2.22 19.86 -13.72
CA ARG A 59 -3.25 18.86 -13.39
C ARG A 59 -2.65 17.48 -13.13
N ASP A 60 -1.71 17.04 -13.96
CA ASP A 60 -1.05 15.75 -13.83
C ASP A 60 -0.18 15.68 -12.57
N ASN A 61 0.62 16.72 -12.29
CA ASN A 61 1.46 16.79 -11.09
C ASN A 61 0.61 16.88 -9.82
N MET A 62 -0.52 17.60 -9.86
CA MET A 62 -1.48 17.64 -8.77
C MET A 62 -2.13 16.28 -8.53
N ALA A 63 -2.59 15.59 -9.59
CA ALA A 63 -3.16 14.25 -9.49
C ALA A 63 -2.15 13.23 -8.94
N CYS A 64 -0.90 13.32 -9.40
CA CYS A 64 0.23 12.51 -8.91
C CYS A 64 0.45 12.76 -7.41
N LEU A 65 0.56 14.02 -7.00
CA LEU A 65 0.81 14.38 -5.61
C LEU A 65 -0.35 13.97 -4.70
N MET A 66 -1.60 14.14 -5.12
CA MET A 66 -2.78 13.65 -4.40
C MET A 66 -2.71 12.15 -4.18
N TRP A 67 -2.36 11.38 -5.22
CA TRP A 67 -2.25 9.92 -5.11
C TRP A 67 -1.14 9.53 -4.14
N HIS A 68 0.06 10.10 -4.26
CA HIS A 68 1.16 9.76 -3.35
C HIS A 68 0.90 10.21 -1.92
N SER A 69 0.29 11.38 -1.71
CA SER A 69 -0.06 11.84 -0.35
C SER A 69 -0.98 10.84 0.34
N ALA A 70 -2.01 10.39 -0.38
CA ALA A 70 -3.03 9.51 0.16
C ALA A 70 -2.54 8.07 0.44
N ASN A 71 -1.52 7.59 -0.28
CA ASN A 71 -1.09 6.19 -0.19
C ASN A 71 0.33 5.99 0.41
N CYS A 72 1.15 7.04 0.49
CA CYS A 72 2.59 6.92 0.81
C CYS A 72 3.08 7.80 1.95
N GLN A 73 2.38 8.87 2.25
CA GLN A 73 2.89 9.92 3.14
C GLN A 73 2.31 9.78 4.55
N SER A 74 3.09 10.20 5.54
CA SER A 74 2.57 10.38 6.90
C SER A 74 1.58 11.55 6.96
N ARG A 75 0.78 11.64 8.03
CA ARG A 75 -0.20 12.72 8.22
C ARG A 75 0.42 14.13 8.12
N ASP A 76 1.55 14.36 8.77
CA ASP A 76 2.26 15.65 8.71
C ASP A 76 2.73 15.99 7.28
N GLN A 77 3.09 14.97 6.49
CA GLN A 77 3.47 15.14 5.10
C GLN A 77 2.24 15.39 4.21
N GLN A 78 1.12 14.72 4.49
CA GLN A 78 -0.16 14.94 3.80
C GLN A 78 -0.67 16.36 3.97
N GLU A 79 -0.53 16.96 5.17
CA GLU A 79 -0.90 18.36 5.41
C GLU A 79 -0.07 19.32 4.54
N LYS A 80 1.25 19.15 4.53
CA LYS A 80 2.17 19.93 3.68
C LYS A 80 1.89 19.75 2.18
N SER A 81 1.59 18.53 1.75
CA SER A 81 1.20 18.26 0.37
C SER A 81 -0.15 18.88 0.03
N GLY A 82 -1.08 18.90 0.99
CA GLY A 82 -2.39 19.55 0.88
C GLY A 82 -2.27 21.03 0.53
N ASP A 83 -1.39 21.78 1.20
CA ASP A 83 -1.14 23.19 0.89
C ASP A 83 -0.67 23.38 -0.57
N VAL A 84 0.22 22.50 -1.05
CA VAL A 84 0.72 22.55 -2.43
C VAL A 84 -0.37 22.18 -3.44
N ILE A 85 -1.19 21.18 -3.13
CA ILE A 85 -2.35 20.77 -3.95
C ILE A 85 -3.35 21.92 -4.08
N LEU A 86 -3.69 22.58 -2.97
CA LEU A 86 -4.61 23.73 -2.95
C LEU A 86 -4.04 24.94 -3.70
N SER A 87 -2.73 25.16 -3.62
CA SER A 87 -2.04 26.19 -4.41
C SER A 87 -2.10 25.87 -5.92
N GLY A 88 -1.87 24.61 -6.30
CA GLY A 88 -2.03 24.11 -7.66
C GLY A 88 -3.45 24.30 -8.19
N LYS A 89 -4.46 23.94 -7.40
CA LYS A 89 -5.87 24.19 -7.75
C LYS A 89 -6.17 25.68 -7.93
N SER A 90 -5.70 26.53 -7.01
CA SER A 90 -5.90 27.98 -7.10
C SER A 90 -5.22 28.60 -8.32
N PHE A 91 -4.10 28.01 -8.78
CA PHE A 91 -3.48 28.37 -10.06
C PHE A 91 -4.36 27.96 -11.24
N LEU A 92 -4.85 26.71 -11.27
CA LEU A 92 -5.74 26.22 -12.33
C LEU A 92 -7.00 27.10 -12.44
N GLU A 93 -7.65 27.44 -11.33
CA GLU A 93 -8.82 28.30 -11.31
C GLU A 93 -8.56 29.69 -11.90
N ARG A 94 -7.39 30.27 -11.64
CA ARG A 94 -7.05 31.63 -12.08
C ARG A 94 -6.48 31.70 -13.50
N SER A 95 -5.85 30.64 -13.99
CA SER A 95 -5.07 30.68 -15.23
C SER A 95 -5.52 29.67 -16.29
N CYS A 96 -6.20 28.60 -15.90
CA CYS A 96 -6.56 27.48 -16.78
C CYS A 96 -8.06 27.29 -16.94
N ASP A 97 -8.84 27.59 -15.89
CA ASP A 97 -10.28 27.36 -15.83
C ASP A 97 -11.05 28.69 -15.91
N LEU A 98 -10.61 29.60 -16.78
CA LEU A 98 -11.21 30.94 -16.96
C LEU A 98 -12.70 30.86 -17.34
N ASP A 99 -13.07 29.83 -18.09
CA ASP A 99 -14.47 29.57 -18.49
C ASP A 99 -15.26 28.79 -17.41
N GLY A 100 -14.69 28.59 -16.21
CA GLY A 100 -15.32 27.90 -15.08
C GLY A 100 -14.93 26.42 -14.92
N GLY A 101 -14.10 25.88 -15.81
CA GLY A 101 -13.54 24.53 -15.71
C GLY A 101 -14.61 23.44 -15.59
N TRP A 102 -14.45 22.55 -14.61
CA TRP A 102 -15.39 21.44 -14.41
C TRP A 102 -16.82 21.92 -14.07
N ARG A 103 -16.98 23.12 -13.49
CA ARG A 103 -18.27 23.63 -13.01
C ARG A 103 -19.25 23.92 -14.15
N VAL A 104 -18.74 24.28 -15.32
CA VAL A 104 -19.54 24.51 -16.53
C VAL A 104 -19.59 23.29 -17.45
N SER A 105 -18.79 22.26 -17.16
CA SER A 105 -18.78 21.05 -17.98
C SER A 105 -20.10 20.29 -17.82
N ARG A 106 -20.66 19.88 -18.97
CA ARG A 106 -21.86 19.04 -19.04
C ARG A 106 -21.62 17.67 -18.42
N CYS A 107 -20.37 17.17 -18.43
CA CYS A 107 -20.00 15.90 -17.81
C CYS A 107 -20.34 15.89 -16.32
N TYR A 108 -19.89 16.90 -15.56
CA TYR A 108 -20.06 16.96 -14.10
C TYR A 108 -21.45 17.43 -13.65
N SER A 109 -22.27 17.86 -14.62
CA SER A 109 -23.70 18.15 -14.44
C SER A 109 -24.61 16.95 -14.73
N ASN A 110 -24.07 15.84 -15.25
CA ASN A 110 -24.81 14.64 -15.60
C ASN A 110 -25.40 13.95 -14.35
N ASP A 111 -26.61 13.38 -14.50
CA ASP A 111 -27.33 12.66 -13.45
C ASP A 111 -26.52 11.51 -12.82
N ASP A 112 -25.66 10.83 -13.57
CA ASP A 112 -24.83 9.76 -13.00
C ASP A 112 -23.76 10.31 -12.05
N VAL A 113 -23.16 11.45 -12.40
CA VAL A 113 -22.23 12.16 -11.50
C VAL A 113 -22.99 12.66 -10.27
N LYS A 114 -24.20 13.20 -10.45
CA LYS A 114 -25.06 13.60 -9.32
C LYS A 114 -25.47 12.44 -8.43
N ARG A 115 -25.66 11.25 -9.00
CA ARG A 115 -25.92 10.03 -8.24
C ARG A 115 -24.71 9.60 -7.42
N CYS A 116 -23.50 9.70 -7.98
CA CYS A 116 -22.27 9.51 -7.21
C CYS A 116 -22.17 10.53 -6.05
N GLU A 117 -22.46 11.81 -6.30
CA GLU A 117 -22.48 12.87 -5.28
C GLU A 117 -23.51 12.59 -4.18
N ALA A 118 -24.73 12.17 -4.53
CA ALA A 118 -25.81 11.89 -3.57
C ALA A 118 -25.48 10.73 -2.62
N ASN A 119 -24.73 9.74 -3.11
CA ASN A 119 -24.24 8.62 -2.30
C ASN A 119 -23.04 8.99 -1.43
N PHE A 120 -22.39 10.13 -1.71
CA PHE A 120 -21.26 10.62 -0.94
C PHE A 120 -21.74 11.50 0.23
N VAL A 121 -21.67 10.96 1.44
CA VAL A 121 -21.99 11.71 2.66
C VAL A 121 -20.81 12.62 3.02
N ALA A 122 -20.76 13.80 2.40
CA ALA A 122 -19.81 14.83 2.76
C ALA A 122 -20.18 15.44 4.13
N GLY A 123 -19.62 14.93 5.22
CA GLY A 123 -19.56 15.65 6.50
C GLY A 123 -20.89 15.93 7.22
N GLY A 124 -21.99 15.25 6.88
CA GLY A 124 -23.25 15.34 7.61
C GLY A 124 -23.34 14.29 8.73
N LYS A 125 -22.78 14.57 9.91
CA LYS A 125 -22.93 13.82 11.19
C LYS A 125 -22.03 12.59 11.44
N ALA A 126 -21.22 12.11 10.50
CA ALA A 126 -20.28 11.02 10.76
C ALA A 126 -18.97 11.56 11.37
N SER A 127 -18.83 11.49 12.70
CA SER A 127 -17.64 12.01 13.42
C SER A 127 -16.43 11.06 13.40
N VAL A 128 -16.42 10.05 12.53
CA VAL A 128 -15.35 9.03 12.51
C VAL A 128 -14.64 9.09 11.16
N ILE A 129 -13.39 9.55 11.20
CA ILE A 129 -12.48 9.74 10.04
C ILE A 129 -12.42 8.48 9.14
N GLY A 130 -12.55 7.28 9.73
CA GLY A 130 -12.54 6.01 8.99
C GLY A 130 -13.74 5.82 8.05
N ASP A 131 -14.95 6.18 8.48
CA ASP A 131 -16.16 6.06 7.63
C ASP A 131 -16.13 7.08 6.49
N SER A 132 -15.55 8.25 6.74
CA SER A 132 -15.35 9.30 5.74
C SER A 132 -14.40 8.87 4.61
N CYS A 133 -13.30 8.17 4.92
CA CYS A 133 -12.39 7.67 3.89
C CYS A 133 -13.02 6.57 3.02
N ARG A 134 -13.72 5.61 3.62
CA ARG A 134 -14.41 4.55 2.86
C ARG A 134 -15.47 5.12 1.91
N SER A 135 -16.25 6.07 2.41
CA SER A 135 -17.25 6.81 1.62
C SER A 135 -16.58 7.56 0.46
N TYR A 136 -15.48 8.27 0.74
CA TYR A 136 -14.71 8.97 -0.29
C TYR A 136 -14.10 8.03 -1.34
N VAL A 137 -13.51 6.90 -0.95
CA VAL A 137 -12.92 5.93 -1.90
C VAL A 137 -14.01 5.39 -2.83
N SER A 138 -15.20 5.11 -2.30
CA SER A 138 -16.35 4.67 -3.09
C SER A 138 -16.83 5.76 -4.05
N PHE A 139 -16.93 7.01 -3.57
CA PHE A 139 -17.26 8.19 -4.38
C PHE A 139 -16.24 8.39 -5.51
N LYS A 140 -14.94 8.40 -5.21
CA LYS A 140 -13.85 8.56 -6.18
C LYS A 140 -13.90 7.48 -7.26
N ARG A 141 -14.17 6.22 -6.90
CA ARG A 141 -14.30 5.11 -7.87
C ARG A 141 -15.52 5.32 -8.77
N CYS A 142 -16.66 5.70 -8.20
CA CYS A 142 -17.89 6.00 -8.95
C CYS A 142 -17.66 7.11 -9.98
N ILE A 143 -17.04 8.22 -9.55
CA ILE A 143 -16.74 9.36 -10.42
C ILE A 143 -15.79 8.97 -11.56
N LYS A 144 -14.68 8.28 -11.25
CA LYS A 144 -13.74 7.84 -12.28
C LYS A 144 -14.39 6.91 -13.31
N ASP A 145 -15.25 6.00 -12.86
CA ASP A 145 -15.96 5.07 -13.74
C ASP A 145 -16.94 5.81 -14.67
N VAL A 146 -17.75 6.73 -14.13
CA VAL A 146 -18.69 7.53 -14.94
C VAL A 146 -17.96 8.43 -15.92
N VAL A 147 -16.95 9.17 -15.47
CA VAL A 147 -16.21 10.12 -16.31
C VAL A 147 -15.47 9.41 -17.44
N SER A 148 -14.77 8.31 -17.16
CA SER A 148 -14.05 7.55 -18.19
C SER A 148 -14.96 6.90 -19.24
N ARG A 149 -16.20 6.56 -18.88
CA ARG A 149 -17.17 5.94 -19.80
C ARG A 149 -17.99 6.96 -20.59
N ARG A 150 -18.32 8.11 -20.01
CA ARG A 150 -19.34 9.03 -20.55
C ARG A 150 -18.83 10.41 -20.94
N CYS A 151 -17.61 10.77 -20.54
CA CYS A 151 -17.11 12.13 -20.73
C CYS A 151 -15.92 12.21 -21.68
N SER A 152 -15.55 13.44 -22.05
CA SER A 152 -14.39 13.67 -22.90
C SER A 152 -13.08 13.46 -22.12
N ARG A 153 -11.97 13.29 -22.85
CA ARG A 153 -10.63 13.22 -22.23
C ARG A 153 -10.26 14.51 -21.48
N ASP A 154 -10.75 15.65 -21.95
CA ASP A 154 -10.51 16.94 -21.29
C ASP A 154 -11.24 17.00 -19.94
N ASP A 155 -12.45 16.43 -19.86
CA ASP A 155 -13.19 16.31 -18.59
C ASP A 155 -12.49 15.36 -17.62
N GLU A 156 -11.87 14.28 -18.11
CA GLU A 156 -11.12 13.32 -17.29
C GLU A 156 -9.94 13.98 -16.58
N GLN A 157 -9.26 14.94 -17.22
CA GLN A 157 -8.18 15.70 -16.61
C GLN A 157 -8.65 16.59 -15.44
N MET A 158 -9.93 16.99 -15.43
CA MET A 158 -10.50 17.84 -14.38
C MET A 158 -10.94 17.07 -13.13
N VAL A 159 -10.88 15.73 -13.14
CA VAL A 159 -11.33 14.87 -12.03
C VAL A 159 -10.66 15.26 -10.71
N SER A 160 -9.37 15.58 -10.74
CA SER A 160 -8.63 15.95 -9.52
C SER A 160 -9.16 17.25 -8.89
N SER A 161 -9.36 18.30 -9.69
CA SER A 161 -9.95 19.57 -9.23
C SER A 161 -11.37 19.38 -8.68
N TYR A 162 -12.16 18.55 -9.36
CA TYR A 162 -13.51 18.20 -8.94
C TYR A 162 -13.54 17.46 -7.59
N LEU A 163 -12.68 16.46 -7.41
CA LEU A 163 -12.58 15.70 -6.16
C LEU A 163 -12.13 16.59 -4.98
N ILE A 164 -11.22 17.54 -5.22
CA ILE A 164 -10.81 18.52 -4.20
C ILE A 164 -12.00 19.39 -3.78
N ASP A 165 -12.81 19.89 -4.73
CA ASP A 165 -13.96 20.73 -4.40
C ASP A 165 -15.04 19.97 -3.61
N ARG A 166 -15.26 18.70 -3.91
CA ARG A 166 -16.33 17.90 -3.27
C ARG A 166 -15.90 17.25 -1.96
N ALA A 167 -14.70 16.71 -1.90
CA ALA A 167 -14.23 15.92 -0.76
C ALA A 167 -13.14 16.61 0.06
N ARG A 168 -12.68 17.79 -0.36
CA ARG A 168 -11.65 18.60 0.33
C ARG A 168 -10.43 17.75 0.66
N ASP A 169 -10.07 17.72 1.94
CA ASP A 169 -8.87 17.12 2.49
C ASP A 169 -8.85 15.60 2.42
N LEU A 170 -10.03 14.96 2.41
CA LEU A 170 -10.16 13.53 2.12
C LEU A 170 -9.52 13.17 0.77
N SER A 171 -9.45 14.13 -0.16
CA SER A 171 -8.97 13.85 -1.51
C SER A 171 -7.49 13.47 -1.61
N TRP A 172 -6.69 13.91 -0.64
CA TRP A 172 -5.26 13.58 -0.51
C TRP A 172 -4.90 12.89 0.82
N GLN A 173 -5.85 12.75 1.75
CA GLN A 173 -5.65 11.97 2.99
C GLN A 173 -6.08 10.50 2.82
N CYS A 174 -7.10 10.21 2.01
CA CYS A 174 -7.69 8.88 1.91
C CYS A 174 -7.20 8.11 0.66
N GLY A 175 -6.36 7.10 0.89
CA GLY A 175 -5.79 6.21 -0.14
C GLY A 175 -6.78 5.19 -0.70
N GLY A 176 -6.51 4.70 -1.91
CA GLY A 176 -7.38 3.73 -2.61
C GLY A 176 -6.88 2.28 -2.55
N SER A 177 -5.67 2.04 -2.05
CA SER A 177 -5.13 0.71 -1.87
C SER A 177 -5.76 0.03 -0.66
N ILE A 178 -6.86 -0.71 -0.89
CA ILE A 178 -7.23 -2.09 -0.48
C ILE A 178 -6.68 -2.68 0.85
N SER A 179 -6.13 -1.85 1.73
CA SER A 179 -5.60 -2.16 3.06
C SER A 179 -6.11 -1.14 4.08
N GLU A 180 -7.33 -0.64 3.89
CA GLU A 180 -8.11 0.06 4.92
C GLU A 180 -8.47 -0.92 6.06
N ALA A 181 -7.50 -1.20 6.93
CA ALA A 181 -7.69 -1.58 8.34
C ALA A 181 -6.37 -1.64 9.15
N ARG A 182 -5.23 -1.13 8.65
CA ARG A 182 -4.00 -1.06 9.48
C ARG A 182 -3.84 0.21 10.32
N ASP A 183 -4.85 1.07 10.34
CA ASP A 183 -4.84 2.30 11.17
C ASP A 183 -6.02 2.40 12.14
N VAL A 184 -6.32 1.30 12.85
CA VAL A 184 -7.12 1.34 14.09
C VAL A 184 -6.33 1.98 15.26
N HIS A 185 -5.06 2.36 15.05
CA HIS A 185 -4.22 2.95 16.09
C HIS A 185 -4.39 4.45 16.34
N SER A 186 -5.27 5.15 15.60
CA SER A 186 -5.52 6.57 15.87
C SER A 186 -6.79 6.89 16.68
N ILE A 187 -7.66 5.92 16.99
CA ILE A 187 -8.96 6.22 17.65
C ILE A 187 -8.96 5.92 19.16
N TYR A 188 -8.07 5.09 19.69
CA TYR A 188 -8.12 4.68 21.12
C TYR A 188 -7.34 5.59 22.09
N ARG A 189 -7.35 6.92 21.89
CA ARG A 189 -6.92 7.87 22.95
C ARG A 189 -7.97 8.84 23.47
N SER A 190 -9.21 8.84 22.97
CA SER A 190 -10.23 9.73 23.56
C SER A 190 -11.63 9.11 23.65
N SER A 191 -11.97 8.79 24.90
CA SER A 191 -13.29 8.98 25.54
C SER A 191 -14.50 8.17 25.06
N SER A 192 -14.83 7.15 25.86
CA SER A 192 -16.13 6.94 26.55
C SER A 192 -17.36 7.69 26.02
N SER A 193 -18.36 6.96 25.49
CA SER A 193 -19.77 6.94 25.95
C SER A 193 -20.77 6.54 24.83
N HIS A 194 -21.55 5.49 25.11
CA HIS A 194 -22.93 5.19 24.67
C HIS A 194 -23.30 5.09 23.17
N GLY A 195 -23.43 3.82 22.71
CA GLY A 195 -24.74 3.27 22.30
C GLY A 195 -25.07 3.16 20.79
N GLY A 196 -24.92 1.95 20.22
CA GLY A 196 -25.60 1.55 18.96
C GLY A 196 -24.87 0.48 18.15
N TYR A 197 -25.07 -0.80 18.48
CA TYR A 197 -24.37 -1.96 17.89
C TYR A 197 -24.83 -2.31 16.47
N ALA A 198 -23.87 -2.36 15.53
CA ALA A 198 -23.93 -3.23 14.35
C ALA A 198 -23.22 -4.57 14.68
N PRO A 199 -23.65 -5.71 14.12
CA PRO A 199 -23.09 -7.01 14.49
C PRO A 199 -21.66 -7.14 13.94
N TYR A 200 -20.68 -6.98 14.83
CA TYR A 200 -19.28 -7.30 14.59
C TYR A 200 -19.15 -8.80 14.29
N THR A 201 -18.64 -9.15 13.11
CA THR A 201 -18.29 -10.54 12.81
C THR A 201 -17.20 -11.00 13.77
N GLN A 202 -17.30 -12.23 14.29
CA GLN A 202 -16.38 -12.83 15.26
C GLN A 202 -14.90 -12.77 14.80
N ASP A 203 -14.70 -12.79 13.48
CA ASP A 203 -13.38 -12.65 12.81
C ASP A 203 -12.71 -11.29 13.07
N SER A 204 -13.49 -10.22 13.22
CA SER A 204 -12.96 -8.88 13.53
C SER A 204 -12.38 -8.78 14.93
N TYR A 205 -12.95 -9.52 15.89
CA TYR A 205 -12.54 -9.46 17.29
C TYR A 205 -11.28 -10.27 17.59
N CYS A 206 -11.02 -11.32 16.81
CA CYS A 206 -9.74 -12.00 16.93
C CYS A 206 -8.59 -11.08 16.48
N MET A 207 -8.70 -10.51 15.28
CA MET A 207 -7.58 -9.76 14.70
C MET A 207 -7.17 -8.58 15.59
N VAL A 208 -8.11 -7.95 16.28
CA VAL A 208 -7.82 -6.90 17.26
C VAL A 208 -6.95 -7.42 18.42
N ARG A 209 -7.25 -8.60 18.97
CA ARG A 209 -6.45 -9.22 20.05
C ARG A 209 -5.09 -9.73 19.56
N ALA A 210 -5.07 -10.39 18.41
CA ALA A 210 -3.84 -10.91 17.81
C ALA A 210 -2.87 -9.78 17.42
N ASN A 211 -3.36 -8.58 17.09
CA ASN A 211 -2.54 -7.51 16.53
C ASN A 211 -1.42 -7.02 17.46
N GLU A 212 -1.65 -6.96 18.77
CA GLU A 212 -0.60 -6.56 19.74
C GLU A 212 0.58 -7.55 19.69
N TYR A 213 0.28 -8.84 19.72
CA TYR A 213 1.29 -9.89 19.64
C TYR A 213 1.95 -9.97 18.25
N ILE A 214 1.20 -9.72 17.17
CA ILE A 214 1.76 -9.64 15.81
C ILE A 214 2.75 -8.47 15.71
N GLN A 215 2.48 -7.33 16.35
CA GLN A 215 3.42 -6.22 16.39
C GLN A 215 4.70 -6.59 17.14
N ASP A 216 4.61 -7.35 18.21
CA ASP A 216 5.79 -7.83 18.93
C ASP A 216 6.61 -8.83 18.10
N CYS A 217 5.95 -9.73 17.36
CA CYS A 217 6.61 -10.56 16.35
C CYS A 217 7.34 -9.69 15.31
N SER A 218 6.71 -8.61 14.85
CA SER A 218 7.30 -7.69 13.85
C SER A 218 8.48 -6.90 14.40
N LYS A 219 8.42 -6.43 15.66
CA LYS A 219 9.53 -5.72 16.31
C LYS A 219 10.75 -6.63 16.47
N GLU A 220 10.54 -7.86 16.92
CA GLU A 220 11.63 -8.84 17.06
C GLU A 220 12.21 -9.23 15.68
N HIS A 221 11.35 -9.37 14.66
CA HIS A 221 11.79 -9.58 13.28
C HIS A 221 12.67 -8.44 12.77
N GLN A 222 12.24 -7.18 12.91
CA GLN A 222 13.02 -6.01 12.50
C GLN A 222 14.34 -5.91 13.25
N LYS A 223 14.35 -6.21 14.55
CA LYS A 223 15.56 -6.25 15.37
C LYS A 223 16.54 -7.30 14.88
N ARG A 224 16.06 -8.50 14.53
CA ARG A 224 16.91 -9.56 13.96
C ARG A 224 17.43 -9.20 12.57
N GLN A 225 16.60 -8.63 11.70
CA GLN A 225 17.04 -8.12 10.40
C GLN A 225 18.10 -7.01 10.53
N TYR A 226 17.94 -6.11 11.50
CA TYR A 226 18.93 -5.08 11.79
C TYR A 226 20.25 -5.68 12.27
N ASN A 227 20.20 -6.67 13.17
CA ASN A 227 21.39 -7.38 13.63
C ASN A 227 22.07 -8.20 12.51
N ALA A 228 21.31 -8.78 11.59
CA ALA A 228 21.81 -9.52 10.43
C ALA A 228 22.73 -8.66 9.54
N ARG A 229 22.53 -7.33 9.50
CA ARG A 229 23.39 -6.40 8.73
C ARG A 229 24.85 -6.39 9.19
N ARG A 230 25.15 -6.89 10.40
CA ARG A 230 26.52 -6.97 10.93
C ARG A 230 27.33 -8.17 10.39
N TYR A 231 26.67 -9.11 9.70
CA TYR A 231 27.30 -10.31 9.17
C TYR A 231 27.76 -10.11 7.71
N TYR A 232 28.72 -10.94 7.26
CA TYR A 232 29.16 -11.00 5.86
C TYR A 232 28.06 -11.55 4.94
N SER A 233 28.18 -11.38 3.62
CA SER A 233 27.10 -11.58 2.64
C SER A 233 26.29 -12.86 2.85
N ASP A 234 26.95 -14.01 3.01
CA ASP A 234 26.30 -15.31 3.04
C ASP A 234 25.61 -15.57 4.39
N ASP A 235 26.29 -15.22 5.49
CA ASP A 235 25.73 -15.27 6.83
C ASP A 235 24.59 -14.26 7.01
N ARG A 236 24.66 -13.10 6.36
CA ARG A 236 23.61 -12.08 6.38
C ARG A 236 22.33 -12.58 5.73
N VAL A 237 22.44 -13.23 4.56
CA VAL A 237 21.29 -13.83 3.86
C VAL A 237 20.68 -14.93 4.73
N ARG A 238 21.51 -15.78 5.32
CA ARG A 238 21.07 -16.82 6.25
C ARG A 238 20.32 -16.23 7.45
N GLU A 239 20.91 -15.27 8.15
CA GLU A 239 20.31 -14.63 9.32
C GLU A 239 18.99 -13.91 8.98
N THR A 240 18.93 -13.26 7.82
CA THR A 240 17.72 -12.57 7.35
C THR A 240 16.61 -13.58 7.06
N CYS A 241 16.90 -14.68 6.36
CA CYS A 241 15.92 -15.72 6.09
C CYS A 241 15.47 -16.47 7.34
N CYS A 242 16.37 -16.68 8.31
CA CYS A 242 16.02 -17.30 9.57
C CYS A 242 15.17 -16.39 10.47
N ALA A 243 15.40 -15.07 10.43
CA ALA A 243 14.53 -14.09 11.06
C ALA A 243 13.11 -14.15 10.46
N THR A 244 13.01 -14.22 9.12
CA THR A 244 11.73 -14.33 8.40
C THR A 244 10.96 -15.60 8.78
N LEU A 245 11.62 -16.76 8.84
CA LEU A 245 10.98 -18.01 9.25
C LEU A 245 10.48 -17.96 10.70
N ALA A 246 11.29 -17.38 11.60
CA ALA A 246 10.89 -17.19 13.00
C ALA A 246 9.68 -16.25 13.13
N TYR A 247 9.63 -15.19 12.31
CA TYR A 247 8.49 -14.27 12.26
C TYR A 247 7.20 -14.97 11.82
N ARG A 248 7.27 -15.79 10.77
CA ARG A 248 6.14 -16.59 10.29
C ARG A 248 5.61 -17.53 11.38
N GLU A 249 6.50 -18.24 12.06
CA GLU A 249 6.08 -19.16 13.13
C GLU A 249 5.47 -18.39 14.32
N CYS A 250 6.03 -17.22 14.65
CA CYS A 250 5.48 -16.33 15.69
C CYS A 250 4.04 -15.92 15.37
N ILE A 251 3.78 -15.44 14.14
CA ILE A 251 2.41 -15.05 13.72
C ILE A 251 1.47 -16.26 13.77
N LYS A 252 1.91 -17.42 13.31
CA LYS A 252 1.10 -18.64 13.31
C LYS A 252 0.68 -19.05 14.73
N VAL A 253 1.60 -19.01 15.70
CA VAL A 253 1.31 -19.30 17.11
C VAL A 253 0.32 -18.27 17.67
N VAL A 254 0.55 -16.98 17.40
CA VAL A 254 -0.34 -15.90 17.85
C VAL A 254 -1.75 -16.06 17.29
N LEU A 255 -1.88 -16.32 15.99
CA LEU A 255 -3.19 -16.52 15.36
C LEU A 255 -3.88 -17.78 15.87
N HIS A 256 -3.14 -18.86 16.13
CA HIS A 256 -3.74 -20.07 16.70
C HIS A 256 -4.21 -19.86 18.15
N ASP A 257 -3.48 -19.09 18.95
CA ASP A 257 -3.82 -18.82 20.35
C ASP A 257 -4.98 -17.82 20.47
N GLN A 258 -4.92 -16.73 19.70
CA GLN A 258 -5.89 -15.63 19.79
C GLN A 258 -7.13 -15.85 18.90
N CYS A 259 -6.99 -16.58 17.78
CA CYS A 259 -8.07 -16.85 16.81
C CYS A 259 -8.52 -18.31 16.80
N ARG A 260 -8.46 -19.01 17.93
CA ARG A 260 -8.82 -20.44 18.01
C ARG A 260 -10.19 -20.78 17.40
N ASP A 261 -11.13 -19.85 17.43
CA ASP A 261 -12.49 -20.02 16.89
C ASP A 261 -12.63 -19.60 15.42
N ALA A 262 -11.65 -18.87 14.86
CA ALA A 262 -11.61 -18.56 13.44
C ALA A 262 -11.07 -19.79 12.71
N GLY A 263 -11.90 -20.44 11.88
CA GLY A 263 -11.52 -21.68 11.18
C GLY A 263 -10.16 -21.60 10.49
N SER A 264 -9.46 -22.74 10.37
CA SER A 264 -8.06 -22.79 9.93
C SER A 264 -7.78 -22.09 8.59
N SER A 265 -8.76 -22.08 7.69
CA SER A 265 -8.69 -21.39 6.40
C SER A 265 -8.51 -19.87 6.51
N VAL A 266 -9.05 -19.26 7.55
CA VAL A 266 -8.91 -17.82 7.84
C VAL A 266 -7.49 -17.53 8.33
N ILE A 267 -6.98 -18.35 9.25
CA ILE A 267 -5.61 -18.27 9.77
C ILE A 267 -4.60 -18.42 8.63
N ASP A 268 -4.80 -19.39 7.74
CA ASP A 268 -3.91 -19.62 6.60
C ASP A 268 -3.93 -18.48 5.59
N ASN A 269 -5.09 -17.86 5.33
CA ASN A 269 -5.19 -16.71 4.43
C ASN A 269 -4.50 -15.46 5.01
N ILE A 270 -4.67 -15.21 6.32
CA ILE A 270 -4.00 -14.11 7.02
C ILE A 270 -2.49 -14.34 7.01
N LEU A 271 -2.04 -15.55 7.35
CA LEU A 271 -0.62 -15.91 7.35
C LEU A 271 -0.03 -15.71 5.94
N TYR A 272 -0.71 -16.21 4.90
CA TYR A 272 -0.30 -16.04 3.51
C TYR A 272 -0.18 -14.55 3.13
N GLN A 273 -1.17 -13.71 3.44
CA GLN A 273 -1.08 -12.28 3.15
C GLN A 273 0.08 -11.60 3.87
N GLN A 274 0.40 -11.99 5.11
CA GLN A 274 1.47 -11.37 5.89
C GLN A 274 2.87 -11.80 5.46
N THR A 275 3.03 -13.00 4.89
CA THR A 275 4.35 -13.57 4.59
C THR A 275 4.63 -13.75 3.10
N LYS A 276 3.67 -13.47 2.21
CA LYS A 276 3.81 -13.71 0.76
C LYS A 276 5.04 -13.05 0.14
N GLU A 277 5.30 -11.78 0.46
CA GLU A 277 6.44 -11.05 -0.11
C GLU A 277 7.78 -11.56 0.43
N LEU A 278 7.77 -12.14 1.63
CA LEU A 278 8.94 -12.64 2.34
C LEU A 278 9.29 -14.10 1.95
N ASP A 279 8.31 -14.89 1.52
CA ASP A 279 8.48 -16.32 1.19
C ASP A 279 9.25 -16.54 -0.14
N TYR A 280 9.25 -15.56 -1.06
CA TYR A 280 9.89 -15.73 -2.37
C TYR A 280 11.42 -15.75 -2.31
N GLU A 281 12.03 -14.95 -1.42
CA GLU A 281 13.49 -14.83 -1.33
C GLU A 281 14.14 -15.92 -0.47
N CYS A 282 13.38 -16.51 0.46
CA CYS A 282 13.89 -17.45 1.45
C CYS A 282 13.39 -18.89 1.28
N ARG A 283 12.89 -19.23 0.09
CA ARG A 283 12.26 -20.53 -0.21
C ARG A 283 13.21 -21.73 -0.02
N ASP A 284 14.51 -21.52 -0.20
CA ASP A 284 15.54 -22.57 -0.05
C ASP A 284 16.06 -22.72 1.39
N PHE A 285 15.54 -21.91 2.33
CA PHE A 285 15.90 -21.96 3.74
C PHE A 285 14.86 -22.74 4.54
N ASN A 286 15.33 -23.74 5.30
CA ASN A 286 14.51 -24.59 6.15
C ASN A 286 14.89 -24.36 7.62
N ALA A 287 14.02 -24.72 8.57
CA ALA A 287 14.31 -24.63 10.01
C ALA A 287 15.65 -25.29 10.41
N TYR A 288 16.04 -26.37 9.72
CA TYR A 288 17.31 -27.07 9.91
C TYR A 288 18.55 -26.25 9.54
N ARG A 289 18.46 -25.31 8.60
CA ARG A 289 19.56 -24.40 8.23
C ARG A 289 19.68 -23.22 9.20
N CYS A 290 18.60 -22.92 9.93
CA CYS A 290 18.51 -21.83 10.88
C CYS A 290 18.92 -22.19 12.30
N ALA A 291 18.73 -23.44 12.70
CA ALA A 291 19.36 -23.98 13.90
C ALA A 291 20.87 -24.12 13.61
N GLY A 292 21.68 -23.15 14.00
CA GLY A 292 23.15 -23.17 13.90
C GLY A 292 23.83 -24.22 14.78
N CYS A 293 23.37 -25.47 14.75
CA CYS A 293 23.76 -26.54 15.67
C CYS A 293 24.23 -27.84 14.97
N MET A 294 24.85 -27.75 13.80
CA MET A 294 25.53 -28.91 13.19
C MET A 294 27.05 -28.97 13.45
N THR A 295 27.64 -27.96 14.11
CA THR A 295 29.06 -28.00 14.51
C THR A 295 29.27 -28.56 15.92
N VAL A 296 28.25 -28.59 16.79
CA VAL A 296 28.40 -29.12 18.17
C VAL A 296 28.04 -30.61 18.25
N VAL A 297 27.03 -31.06 17.52
CA VAL A 297 26.62 -32.49 17.55
C VAL A 297 27.67 -33.40 16.89
N THR A 298 28.37 -32.91 15.87
CA THR A 298 29.49 -33.64 15.24
C THR A 298 30.70 -33.75 16.17
N GLN A 299 30.98 -32.73 16.99
CA GLN A 299 32.07 -32.81 17.97
C GLN A 299 31.75 -33.70 19.17
N VAL A 300 30.51 -33.68 19.69
CA VAL A 300 30.12 -34.59 20.79
C VAL A 300 30.09 -36.05 20.34
N ALA A 301 29.63 -36.32 19.10
CA ALA A 301 29.65 -37.67 18.54
C ALA A 301 31.08 -38.19 18.32
N LEU A 302 32.00 -37.34 17.86
CA LEU A 302 33.42 -37.71 17.71
C LEU A 302 34.10 -37.98 19.05
N VAL A 303 33.85 -37.17 20.08
CA VAL A 303 34.40 -37.39 21.43
C VAL A 303 33.85 -38.68 22.06
N ALA A 304 32.56 -38.96 21.88
CA ALA A 304 31.96 -40.20 22.36
C ALA A 304 32.53 -41.45 21.66
N CYS A 305 32.75 -41.39 20.34
CA CYS A 305 33.38 -42.48 19.59
C CYS A 305 34.84 -42.74 20.01
N VAL A 306 35.62 -41.68 20.26
CA VAL A 306 37.00 -41.81 20.75
C VAL A 306 37.03 -42.39 22.16
N ALA A 307 36.13 -41.97 23.05
CA ALA A 307 36.04 -42.50 24.41
C ALA A 307 35.70 -44.01 24.43
N VAL A 308 34.78 -44.46 23.56
CA VAL A 308 34.43 -45.88 23.44
C VAL A 308 35.58 -46.69 22.83
N ALA A 309 36.30 -46.15 21.86
CA ALA A 309 37.47 -46.80 21.27
C ALA A 309 38.60 -46.98 22.30
N LEU A 310 38.87 -45.96 23.12
CA LEU A 310 39.86 -46.03 24.20
C LEU A 310 39.45 -47.03 25.28
N ALA A 311 38.19 -47.02 25.71
CA ALA A 311 37.69 -47.98 26.70
C ALA A 311 37.83 -49.44 26.21
N ARG A 312 37.56 -49.71 24.92
CA ARG A 312 37.76 -51.03 24.30
C ARG A 312 39.24 -51.44 24.27
N PHE A 313 40.16 -50.51 24.02
CA PHE A 313 41.59 -50.79 23.98
C PHE A 313 42.15 -51.16 25.37
N PHE A 314 41.75 -50.44 26.42
CA PHE A 314 42.20 -50.75 27.79
C PHE A 314 41.60 -52.04 28.36
N SER A 315 40.42 -52.46 27.87
CA SER A 315 39.78 -53.70 28.33
C SER A 315 40.43 -54.98 27.79
N PHE A 316 41.22 -54.90 26.72
CA PHE A 316 41.86 -56.07 26.08
C PHE A 316 43.31 -56.29 26.53
N SER A 317 43.86 -55.40 27.34
CA SER A 317 45.27 -55.42 27.75
C SER A 317 45.48 -55.79 29.22
N SER A 318 44.43 -56.27 29.90
CA SER A 318 44.46 -56.90 31.23
C SER A 318 44.00 -58.34 31.13
#